data_AF-A0A2N1U142-F1
#
_entry.id   AF-A0A2N1U142-F1
#
_cell.length_a   1.000
_cell.length_b   1.000
_cell.length_c   1.000
_cell.angle_alpha   90.00
_cell.angle_beta   90.00
_cell.angle_gamma   90.00
#
_symmetry.space_group_name_H-M   'P 1'
#
loop_
_entity.id
_entity.type
_entity.pdbx_description
1 polymer ?
#
loop_
_entity_poly.entity_id
_entity_poly.type
_entity_poly.pdbx_seq_one_letter_code
_entity_poly.pdbx_strand_id
1 'polypeptide(L)'
;MTGKRSGFSLFEMLIVVAIMGVIAIAAVPVAEITYIKTQETQLENSQDAIRQAIMLWKRDCRNVLAATSGGYAMLFTVPDSQLHPPSLEALVKPSAVGYPVLDRDGGLAATFYPKPYLNTIPADPFVGAAEWVVHSASGTAVGTYAAGITALPLNHVGVLDISCVTEAARRRGFVTAIDGTKYQDW
;
A
#
# COMPACT_ATOMS: atom_id res chain seq x y z
N MET A 1 22.14 -50.50 -47.39
CA MET A 1 21.44 -49.40 -46.70
C MET A 1 22.49 -48.48 -46.10
N THR A 2 22.93 -47.45 -46.81
CA THR A 2 23.93 -46.50 -46.31
C THR A 2 23.30 -45.11 -46.32
N GLY A 3 22.78 -44.71 -45.16
CA GLY A 3 22.23 -43.38 -44.94
C GLY A 3 23.35 -42.35 -45.05
N LYS A 4 23.19 -41.41 -45.99
CA LYS A 4 24.10 -40.28 -46.19
C LYS A 4 24.01 -39.39 -44.94
N ARG A 5 25.05 -39.39 -44.10
CA ARG A 5 25.12 -38.47 -42.94
C ARG A 5 25.40 -37.07 -43.46
N SER A 6 24.37 -36.24 -43.47
CA SER A 6 24.45 -34.79 -43.70
C SER A 6 25.07 -34.14 -42.46
N GLY A 7 26.29 -33.59 -42.58
CA GLY A 7 26.89 -32.79 -41.53
C GLY A 7 26.38 -31.33 -41.59
N PHE A 8 26.19 -30.71 -40.43
CA PHE A 8 25.76 -29.32 -40.29
C PHE A 8 26.73 -28.34 -40.99
N SER A 9 26.18 -27.38 -41.75
CA SER A 9 26.96 -26.32 -42.40
C SER A 9 27.17 -25.13 -41.46
N LEU A 10 28.34 -24.46 -41.53
CA LEU A 10 28.58 -23.18 -40.85
C LEU A 10 27.51 -22.13 -41.18
N PHE A 11 27.00 -22.15 -42.41
CA PHE A 11 25.96 -21.25 -42.87
C PHE A 11 24.62 -21.49 -42.16
N GLU A 12 24.28 -22.76 -41.91
CA GLU A 12 23.08 -23.15 -41.19
C GLU A 12 23.16 -22.71 -39.72
N MET A 13 24.33 -22.86 -39.09
CA MET A 13 24.58 -22.33 -37.75
C MET A 13 24.47 -20.80 -37.70
N LEU A 14 25.00 -20.09 -38.71
CA LEU A 14 24.92 -18.63 -38.81
C LEU A 14 23.46 -18.16 -38.94
N ILE A 15 22.65 -18.81 -39.78
CA ILE A 15 21.22 -18.50 -39.91
C ILE A 15 20.49 -18.74 -38.58
N VAL A 16 20.75 -19.86 -37.90
CA VAL A 16 20.10 -20.15 -36.61
C VAL A 16 20.44 -19.09 -35.57
N VAL A 17 21.72 -18.70 -35.45
CA VAL A 17 22.13 -17.65 -34.51
C VAL A 17 21.52 -16.30 -34.89
N ALA A 18 21.45 -15.96 -36.18
CA ALA A 18 20.81 -14.73 -36.63
C ALA A 18 19.31 -14.68 -36.29
N ILE A 19 18.58 -15.78 -36.54
CA ILE A 19 17.15 -15.90 -36.19
C ILE A 19 16.97 -15.81 -34.67
N MET A 20 17.80 -16.51 -33.90
CA MET A 20 17.78 -16.43 -32.43
C MET A 20 18.04 -15.00 -31.93
N GLY A 21 18.98 -14.27 -32.55
CA GLY A 21 19.24 -12.88 -32.23
C GLY A 21 18.03 -11.97 -32.47
N VAL A 22 17.35 -12.14 -33.60
CA VAL A 22 16.13 -11.37 -33.92
C VAL A 22 15.00 -11.68 -32.91
N ILE A 23 14.78 -12.95 -32.59
CA ILE A 23 13.75 -13.36 -31.62
C ILE A 23 14.06 -12.82 -30.23
N ALA A 24 15.33 -12.87 -29.80
CA ALA A 24 15.74 -12.38 -28.49
C ALA A 24 15.45 -10.88 -28.32
N ILE A 25 15.74 -10.06 -29.34
CA ILE A 25 15.46 -8.62 -29.31
C ILE A 25 13.95 -8.35 -29.25
N ALA A 26 13.13 -9.12 -29.99
CA ALA A 26 11.69 -8.97 -30.00
C ALA A 26 11.01 -9.31 -28.66
N ALA A 27 11.65 -10.13 -27.81
CA ALA A 27 11.08 -10.57 -26.53
C ALA A 27 11.22 -9.55 -25.38
N VAL A 28 12.21 -8.65 -25.44
CA VAL A 28 12.51 -7.68 -24.37
C VAL A 28 11.31 -6.79 -23.97
N PRO A 29 10.63 -6.08 -24.89
CA PRO A 29 9.57 -5.15 -24.50
C PRO A 29 8.37 -5.84 -23.84
N VAL A 30 8.12 -7.11 -24.19
CA VAL A 30 7.05 -7.90 -23.57
C VAL A 30 7.38 -8.18 -22.11
N ALA A 31 8.63 -8.55 -21.81
CA ALA A 31 9.07 -8.84 -20.46
C ALA A 31 8.97 -7.60 -19.53
N GLU A 32 9.33 -6.43 -20.03
CA GLU A 32 9.24 -5.16 -19.27
C GLU A 32 7.79 -4.81 -18.91
N ILE A 33 6.86 -4.93 -19.87
CA ILE A 33 5.44 -4.65 -19.62
C ILE A 33 4.86 -5.65 -18.61
N THR A 34 5.18 -6.94 -18.74
CA THR A 34 4.72 -7.95 -17.78
C THR A 34 5.25 -7.68 -16.38
N TYR A 35 6.51 -7.24 -16.26
CA TYR A 35 7.07 -6.84 -14.98
C TYR A 35 6.30 -5.67 -14.36
N ILE A 36 6.09 -4.58 -15.11
CA ILE A 36 5.37 -3.39 -14.60
C ILE A 36 3.96 -3.76 -14.17
N LYS A 37 3.20 -4.48 -15.00
CA LYS A 37 1.85 -4.95 -14.63
C LYS A 37 1.83 -5.75 -13.34
N THR A 38 2.82 -6.63 -13.16
CA THR A 38 2.94 -7.42 -11.94
C THR A 38 3.19 -6.53 -10.72
N GLN A 39 4.06 -5.52 -10.86
CA GLN A 39 4.32 -4.54 -9.80
C GLN A 39 3.08 -3.67 -9.50
N GLU A 40 2.33 -3.25 -10.52
CA GLU A 40 1.08 -2.49 -10.37
C GLU A 40 0.04 -3.29 -9.57
N THR A 41 -0.20 -4.55 -9.94
CA THR A 41 -1.11 -5.43 -9.17
C THR A 41 -0.62 -5.63 -7.73
N GLN A 42 0.69 -5.76 -7.50
CA GLN A 42 1.23 -5.85 -6.14
C GLN A 42 1.03 -4.55 -5.35
N LEU A 43 1.12 -3.40 -6.01
CA LEU A 43 0.91 -2.09 -5.41
C LEU A 43 -0.54 -1.92 -4.97
N GLU A 44 -1.50 -2.17 -5.86
CA GLU A 44 -2.93 -2.13 -5.56
C GLU A 44 -3.27 -3.03 -4.37
N ASN A 45 -2.81 -4.30 -4.40
CA ASN A 45 -3.01 -5.23 -3.29
C ASN A 45 -2.44 -4.72 -1.95
N SER A 46 -1.29 -4.03 -2.00
CA SER A 46 -0.64 -3.46 -0.82
C SER A 46 -1.42 -2.27 -0.26
N GLN A 47 -1.89 -1.37 -1.13
CA GLN A 47 -2.74 -0.24 -0.74
C GLN A 47 -4.08 -0.74 -0.17
N ASP A 48 -4.72 -1.70 -0.83
CA ASP A 48 -5.98 -2.28 -0.40
C ASP A 48 -5.86 -2.99 0.94
N ALA A 49 -4.77 -3.72 1.20
CA ALA A 49 -4.54 -4.35 2.49
C ALA A 49 -4.49 -3.31 3.63
N ILE A 50 -3.81 -2.19 3.41
CA ILE A 50 -3.73 -1.10 4.41
C ILE A 50 -5.09 -0.43 4.58
N ARG A 51 -5.77 -0.07 3.48
CA ARG A 51 -7.10 0.56 3.52
C ARG A 51 -8.13 -0.32 4.20
N GLN A 52 -8.14 -1.62 3.92
CA GLN A 52 -9.00 -2.58 4.60
C GLN A 52 -8.71 -2.64 6.10
N ALA A 53 -7.43 -2.63 6.51
CA ALA A 53 -7.07 -2.59 7.92
C ALA A 53 -7.57 -1.32 8.62
N ILE A 54 -7.46 -0.15 7.97
CA ILE A 54 -8.01 1.12 8.49
C ILE A 54 -9.54 1.04 8.61
N MET A 55 -10.23 0.51 7.59
CA MET A 55 -11.69 0.35 7.62
C MET A 55 -12.15 -0.60 8.74
N LEU A 56 -11.43 -1.71 8.95
CA LEU A 56 -11.72 -2.66 10.03
C LEU A 56 -11.49 -2.04 11.40
N TRP A 57 -10.41 -1.27 11.58
CA TRP A 57 -10.18 -0.49 12.79
C TRP A 57 -11.36 0.43 13.09
N LYS A 58 -11.75 1.27 12.12
CA LYS A 58 -12.86 2.21 12.28
C LYS A 58 -14.16 1.51 12.63
N ARG A 59 -14.45 0.37 11.97
CA ARG A 59 -15.63 -0.45 12.29
C ARG A 59 -15.59 -0.96 13.73
N ASP A 60 -14.49 -1.56 14.15
CA ASP A 60 -14.37 -2.16 15.48
C ASP A 60 -14.40 -1.08 16.59
N CYS A 61 -13.78 0.08 16.34
CA CYS A 61 -13.85 1.24 17.23
C CYS A 61 -15.29 1.73 17.41
N ARG A 62 -16.06 1.85 16.30
CA ARG A 62 -17.49 2.22 16.37
C ARG A 62 -18.32 1.19 17.14
N ASN A 63 -18.02 -0.10 17.00
CA ASN A 63 -18.72 -1.15 17.73
C ASN A 63 -18.48 -1.05 19.25
N VAL A 64 -17.26 -0.69 19.68
CA VAL A 64 -16.95 -0.45 21.10
C VAL A 64 -17.72 0.76 21.64
N LEU A 65 -17.80 1.85 20.88
CA LEU A 65 -18.61 3.01 21.26
C LEU A 65 -20.10 2.64 21.37
N ALA A 66 -20.63 1.88 20.41
CA ALA A 66 -22.02 1.42 20.44
C ALA A 66 -22.33 0.45 21.60
N ALA A 67 -21.32 -0.22 22.16
CA ALA A 67 -21.46 -1.08 23.34
C ALA A 67 -21.38 -0.33 24.68
N THR A 68 -21.05 0.97 24.66
CA THR A 68 -21.02 1.82 25.85
C THR A 68 -22.45 2.14 26.31
N SER A 69 -22.64 2.63 27.54
CA SER A 69 -23.96 2.95 28.12
C SER A 69 -24.83 3.89 27.26
N GLY A 70 -24.21 4.77 26.47
CA GLY A 70 -24.90 5.67 25.54
C GLY A 70 -25.32 5.02 24.21
N GLY A 71 -24.96 3.75 23.97
CA GLY A 71 -25.29 3.03 22.75
C GLY A 71 -24.78 3.71 21.47
N TYR A 72 -25.52 3.57 20.37
CA TYR A 72 -25.22 4.24 19.10
C TYR A 72 -25.24 5.77 19.17
N ALA A 73 -25.84 6.38 20.20
CA ALA A 73 -25.88 7.83 20.33
C ALA A 73 -24.48 8.44 20.56
N MET A 74 -23.55 7.68 21.14
CA MET A 74 -22.16 8.10 21.34
C MET A 74 -21.43 8.41 20.01
N LEU A 75 -21.88 7.84 18.89
CA LEU A 75 -21.27 8.09 17.58
C LEU A 75 -21.50 9.52 17.07
N PHE A 76 -22.48 10.25 17.62
CA PHE A 76 -22.77 11.63 17.24
C PHE A 76 -21.98 12.66 18.04
N THR A 77 -21.37 12.26 19.15
CA THR A 77 -20.61 13.14 20.02
C THR A 77 -19.11 13.09 19.65
N VAL A 78 -18.61 11.87 19.39
CA VAL A 78 -17.21 11.64 18.99
C VAL A 78 -16.92 12.15 17.57
N PRO A 79 -15.88 12.99 17.37
CA PRO A 79 -15.42 13.38 16.04
C PRO A 79 -14.94 12.18 15.21
N ASP A 80 -15.28 12.14 13.92
CA ASP A 80 -14.93 11.01 13.05
C ASP A 80 -13.41 10.74 12.98
N SER A 81 -12.57 11.77 13.11
CA SER A 81 -11.11 11.64 13.11
C SER A 81 -10.56 10.81 14.28
N GLN A 82 -11.28 10.72 15.40
CA GLN A 82 -10.92 9.89 16.55
C GLN A 82 -11.20 8.40 16.31
N LEU A 83 -11.96 8.06 15.26
CA LEU A 83 -12.32 6.68 14.92
C LEU A 83 -11.28 6.01 14.01
N HIS A 84 -10.21 6.73 13.67
CA HIS A 84 -9.13 6.26 12.82
C HIS A 84 -7.90 5.87 13.66
N PRO A 85 -7.05 4.95 13.19
CA PRO A 85 -5.83 4.59 13.90
C PRO A 85 -4.92 5.83 14.02
N PRO A 86 -4.26 6.07 15.16
CA PRO A 86 -3.39 7.25 15.31
C PRO A 86 -2.14 7.17 14.45
N SER A 87 -1.74 5.96 14.03
CA SER A 87 -0.56 5.70 13.23
C SER A 87 -0.69 4.36 12.50
N LEU A 88 0.13 4.10 11.47
CA LEU A 88 0.09 2.81 10.76
C LEU A 88 0.64 1.67 11.62
N GLU A 89 1.59 1.91 12.52
CA GLU A 89 2.16 0.87 13.39
C GLU A 89 1.10 0.32 14.34
N ALA A 90 0.11 1.14 14.72
CA ALA A 90 -1.00 0.72 15.55
C ALA A 90 -1.83 -0.41 14.91
N LEU A 91 -1.87 -0.49 13.56
CA LEU A 91 -2.54 -1.57 12.83
C LEU A 91 -1.80 -2.91 12.94
N VAL A 92 -0.49 -2.88 13.19
CA VAL A 92 0.35 -4.10 13.29
C VAL A 92 0.53 -4.52 14.74
N LYS A 93 0.94 -3.57 15.59
CA LYS A 93 1.23 -3.83 17.00
C LYS A 93 0.52 -2.78 17.87
N PRO A 94 -0.77 -3.00 18.18
CA PRO A 94 -1.51 -2.07 18.99
C PRO A 94 -0.95 -2.00 20.42
N SER A 95 -1.03 -0.81 21.04
CA SER A 95 -0.62 -0.60 22.42
C SER A 95 -1.49 -1.40 23.39
N ALA A 96 -0.86 -2.02 24.40
CA ALA A 96 -1.56 -2.76 25.45
C ALA A 96 -2.38 -1.85 26.39
N VAL A 97 -2.06 -0.55 26.44
CA VAL A 97 -2.76 0.44 27.27
C VAL A 97 -4.09 0.88 26.62
N GLY A 98 -4.32 0.52 25.36
CA GLY A 98 -5.48 0.95 24.59
C GLY A 98 -5.36 2.39 24.07
N TYR A 99 -6.35 2.81 23.31
CA TYR A 99 -6.41 4.11 22.66
C TYR A 99 -7.62 4.89 23.18
N PRO A 100 -7.42 6.07 23.78
CA PRO A 100 -8.53 6.88 24.26
C PRO A 100 -9.29 7.45 23.06
N VAL A 101 -10.61 7.27 23.06
CA VAL A 101 -11.51 7.89 22.10
C VAL A 101 -12.18 9.06 22.80
N LEU A 102 -11.91 10.27 22.31
CA LEU A 102 -12.37 11.50 22.93
C LEU A 102 -13.62 12.03 22.24
N ASP A 103 -14.52 12.59 23.04
CA ASP A 103 -15.67 13.37 22.59
C ASP A 103 -15.21 14.73 22.04
N ARG A 104 -16.11 15.47 21.37
CA ARG A 104 -15.92 16.82 20.85
C ARG A 104 -15.36 17.80 21.90
N ASP A 105 -15.77 17.65 23.15
CA ASP A 105 -15.32 18.52 24.25
C ASP A 105 -14.02 18.03 24.91
N GLY A 106 -13.40 16.96 24.37
CA GLY A 106 -12.18 16.35 24.90
C GLY A 106 -12.40 15.38 26.06
N GLY A 107 -13.66 15.12 26.43
CA GLY A 107 -14.01 14.11 27.43
C GLY A 107 -13.73 12.69 26.93
N LEU A 108 -13.36 11.77 27.83
CA LEU A 108 -13.15 10.36 27.46
C LEU A 108 -14.49 9.69 27.18
N ALA A 109 -14.74 9.33 25.92
CA ALA A 109 -15.95 8.61 25.50
C ALA A 109 -15.80 7.09 25.70
N ALA A 110 -14.65 6.53 25.30
CA ALA A 110 -14.31 5.12 25.51
C ALA A 110 -12.79 4.91 25.44
N THR A 111 -12.32 3.74 25.84
CA THR A 111 -10.95 3.28 25.53
C THR A 111 -11.03 2.07 24.60
N PHE A 112 -10.41 2.18 23.43
CA PHE A 112 -10.42 1.15 22.40
C PHE A 112 -9.19 0.25 22.52
N TYR A 113 -9.40 -1.06 22.55
CA TYR A 113 -8.34 -2.08 22.61
C TYR A 113 -8.37 -2.92 21.31
N PRO A 114 -7.70 -2.44 20.25
CA PRO A 114 -7.70 -3.14 18.97
C PRO A 114 -6.88 -4.42 19.01
N LYS A 115 -7.29 -5.38 18.20
CA LYS A 115 -6.43 -6.49 17.76
C LYS A 115 -5.49 -6.01 16.64
N PRO A 116 -4.39 -6.72 16.36
CA PRO A 116 -3.64 -6.55 15.12
C PRO A 116 -4.55 -6.77 13.90
N TYR A 117 -4.49 -5.86 12.93
CA TYR A 117 -5.18 -5.97 11.64
C TYR A 117 -4.26 -6.39 10.52
N LEU A 118 -2.95 -6.13 10.67
CA LEU A 118 -1.89 -6.50 9.74
C LEU A 118 -0.78 -7.24 10.49
N ASN A 119 -0.11 -8.17 9.82
CA ASN A 119 1.11 -8.80 10.35
C ASN A 119 2.33 -7.88 10.18
N THR A 120 2.35 -7.11 9.09
CA THR A 120 3.35 -6.09 8.77
C THR A 120 2.71 -5.06 7.84
N ILE A 121 3.24 -3.84 7.80
CA ILE A 121 2.88 -2.89 6.75
C ILE A 121 3.50 -3.39 5.43
N PRO A 122 2.70 -3.61 4.37
CA PRO A 122 3.22 -4.07 3.08
C PRO A 122 4.13 -3.02 2.45
N ALA A 123 5.08 -3.51 1.65
CA ALA A 123 6.02 -2.67 0.93
C ALA A 123 5.38 -2.11 -0.35
N ASP A 124 5.80 -0.90 -0.71
CA ASP A 124 5.57 -0.40 -2.05
C ASP A 124 6.53 -1.11 -3.02
N PRO A 125 6.04 -1.86 -4.03
CA PRO A 125 6.89 -2.66 -4.93
C PRO A 125 7.84 -1.82 -5.79
N PHE A 126 7.49 -0.56 -6.10
CA PHE A 126 8.34 0.32 -6.90
C PHE A 126 9.44 0.97 -6.06
N VAL A 127 9.25 1.09 -4.75
CA VAL A 127 10.29 1.55 -3.81
C VAL A 127 11.12 0.37 -3.30
N GLY A 128 10.49 -0.76 -3.03
CA GLY A 128 11.09 -1.94 -2.37
C GLY A 128 11.06 -1.86 -0.84
N ALA A 129 10.32 -0.92 -0.26
CA ALA A 129 10.21 -0.71 1.18
C ALA A 129 8.79 -0.26 1.56
N ALA A 130 8.42 -0.43 2.82
CA ALA A 130 7.15 0.06 3.36
C ALA A 130 7.24 1.58 3.58
N GLU A 131 7.02 2.32 2.51
CA GLU A 131 7.06 3.79 2.49
C GLU A 131 5.80 4.33 1.83
N TRP A 132 5.06 5.15 2.57
CA TRP A 132 3.74 5.63 2.15
C TRP A 132 3.58 7.10 2.51
N VAL A 133 2.84 7.83 1.69
CA VAL A 133 2.28 9.12 2.08
C VAL A 133 1.01 8.85 2.86
N VAL A 134 0.84 9.55 3.98
CA VAL A 134 -0.26 9.31 4.92
C VAL A 134 -1.21 10.48 4.90
N HIS A 135 -2.50 10.21 4.69
CA HIS A 135 -3.56 11.21 4.72
C HIS A 135 -4.30 11.07 6.04
N SER A 136 -4.40 12.16 6.79
CA SER A 136 -5.09 12.16 8.08
C SER A 136 -6.57 12.46 7.94
N ALA A 137 -7.36 11.99 8.91
CA ALA A 137 -8.81 12.24 8.97
C ALA A 137 -9.14 13.69 9.38
N SER A 138 -8.15 14.43 9.87
CA SER A 138 -8.26 15.86 10.15
C SER A 138 -7.08 16.61 9.56
N GLY A 139 -7.33 17.84 9.13
CA GLY A 139 -6.36 18.67 8.41
C GLY A 139 -6.23 18.28 6.93
N THR A 140 -5.33 18.95 6.23
CA THR A 140 -5.10 18.79 4.78
C THR A 140 -3.64 18.58 4.42
N ALA A 141 -2.72 18.76 5.36
CA ALA A 141 -1.32 18.46 5.12
C ALA A 141 -1.10 16.95 5.20
N VAL A 142 -0.22 16.45 4.33
CA VAL A 142 0.11 15.03 4.28
C VAL A 142 1.20 14.69 5.30
N GLY A 143 1.09 13.51 5.90
CA GLY A 143 2.15 12.88 6.67
C GLY A 143 2.96 11.90 5.84
N THR A 144 3.90 11.24 6.49
CA THR A 144 4.73 10.20 5.89
C THR A 144 4.80 8.98 6.78
N TYR A 145 4.97 7.82 6.18
CA TYR A 145 5.38 6.60 6.84
C TYR A 145 6.64 6.10 6.16
N ALA A 146 7.73 6.00 6.93
CA ALA A 146 8.99 5.44 6.47
C ALA A 146 9.76 4.87 7.65
N ALA A 147 10.61 3.86 7.41
CA ALA A 147 11.42 3.22 8.44
C ALA A 147 10.62 2.76 9.68
N GLY A 148 9.34 2.38 9.50
CA GLY A 148 8.46 1.93 10.58
C GLY A 148 7.89 3.04 11.47
N ILE A 149 7.94 4.30 11.03
CA ILE A 149 7.44 5.44 11.80
C ILE A 149 6.50 6.30 10.95
N THR A 150 5.31 6.52 11.49
CA THR A 150 4.30 7.45 10.98
C THR A 150 4.56 8.83 11.56
N ALA A 151 4.89 9.79 10.70
CA ALA A 151 5.04 11.19 11.03
C ALA A 151 3.85 11.96 10.47
N LEU A 152 2.92 12.33 11.34
CA LEU A 152 1.79 13.21 11.01
C LEU A 152 2.15 14.69 11.28
N PRO A 153 1.60 15.63 10.50
CA PRO A 153 1.73 17.04 10.80
C PRO A 153 1.09 17.41 12.16
N LEU A 154 1.52 18.53 12.73
CA LEU A 154 0.98 19.00 14.01
C LEU A 154 -0.55 19.19 13.92
N ASN A 155 -1.27 18.82 14.98
CA ASN A 155 -2.74 18.89 15.08
C ASN A 155 -3.51 18.02 14.07
N HIS A 156 -2.83 17.10 13.37
CA HIS A 156 -3.50 16.12 12.50
C HIS A 156 -3.72 14.83 13.30
N VAL A 157 -4.95 14.33 13.25
CA VAL A 157 -5.44 13.20 14.05
C VAL A 157 -6.02 12.14 13.14
N GLY A 158 -5.61 10.91 13.40
CA GLY A 158 -6.12 9.70 12.76
C GLY A 158 -5.62 9.52 11.33
N VAL A 159 -5.16 8.34 10.98
CA VAL A 159 -4.80 7.95 9.62
C VAL A 159 -6.07 7.53 8.87
N LEU A 160 -6.46 8.34 7.89
CA LEU A 160 -7.65 8.12 7.06
C LEU A 160 -7.34 7.21 5.89
N ASP A 161 -6.25 7.50 5.18
CA ASP A 161 -5.86 6.81 3.96
C ASP A 161 -4.35 6.91 3.75
N ILE A 162 -3.85 6.18 2.76
CA ILE A 162 -2.48 6.24 2.28
C ILE A 162 -2.44 6.43 0.77
N SER A 163 -1.34 7.00 0.28
CA SER A 163 -1.02 7.05 -1.14
C SER A 163 0.45 6.74 -1.37
N CYS A 164 0.80 6.50 -2.63
CA CYS A 164 2.16 6.32 -3.06
C CYS A 164 3.03 7.56 -2.80
N VAL A 165 4.33 7.34 -2.58
CA VAL A 165 5.34 8.39 -2.65
C VAL A 165 5.36 9.02 -4.05
N THR A 166 5.46 10.33 -4.16
CA THR A 166 5.35 11.04 -5.46
C THR A 166 6.71 11.34 -6.10
N GLU A 167 7.79 11.20 -5.33
CA GLU A 167 9.15 11.48 -5.78
C GLU A 167 9.64 10.42 -6.78
N ALA A 168 9.80 10.82 -8.05
CA ALA A 168 10.23 9.94 -9.13
C ALA A 168 11.60 9.28 -8.86
N ALA A 169 12.52 9.97 -8.17
CA ALA A 169 13.83 9.43 -7.82
C ALA A 169 13.71 8.19 -6.92
N ARG A 170 12.79 8.20 -5.95
CA ARG A 170 12.57 7.06 -5.03
C ARG A 170 11.89 5.88 -5.72
N ARG A 171 11.04 6.17 -6.72
CA ARG A 171 10.32 5.15 -7.50
C ARG A 171 11.01 4.76 -8.79
N ARG A 172 12.28 5.13 -9.00
CA ARG A 172 13.04 4.85 -10.24
C ARG A 172 12.30 5.29 -11.52
N GLY A 173 11.52 6.38 -11.45
CA GLY A 173 10.72 6.91 -12.55
C GLY A 173 9.30 6.35 -12.68
N PHE A 174 8.93 5.30 -11.93
CA PHE A 174 7.61 4.68 -11.96
C PHE A 174 6.59 5.48 -11.14
N VAL A 175 6.12 6.61 -11.66
CA VAL A 175 5.09 7.46 -11.00
C VAL A 175 3.72 7.42 -11.68
N THR A 176 3.69 6.91 -12.92
CA THR A 176 2.50 6.83 -13.76
C THR A 176 2.34 5.39 -14.22
N ALA A 177 1.11 4.93 -14.20
CA ALA A 177 0.71 3.61 -14.65
C ALA A 177 0.75 3.47 -16.18
N ILE A 178 0.66 2.23 -16.64
CA ILE A 178 0.61 1.90 -18.08
C ILE A 178 -0.58 2.59 -18.78
N ASP A 179 -1.68 2.81 -18.07
CA ASP A 179 -2.88 3.48 -18.60
C ASP A 179 -2.82 5.02 -18.56
N GLY A 180 -1.74 5.59 -18.02
CA GLY A 180 -1.52 7.03 -17.90
C GLY A 180 -2.03 7.67 -16.61
N THR A 181 -2.69 6.91 -15.72
CA THR A 181 -3.08 7.40 -14.39
C THR A 181 -1.88 7.48 -13.45
N LYS A 182 -1.92 8.34 -12.43
CA LYS A 182 -0.83 8.43 -11.45
C LYS A 182 -1.07 7.46 -10.30
N TYR A 183 -0.03 6.76 -9.87
CA TYR A 183 -0.12 5.82 -8.73
C TYR A 183 -0.50 6.48 -7.40
N GLN A 184 -0.29 7.80 -7.26
CA GLN A 184 -0.72 8.55 -6.08
C GLN A 184 -2.24 8.74 -6.00
N ASP A 185 -2.95 8.61 -7.12
CA ASP A 185 -4.40 8.80 -7.21
C ASP A 185 -5.16 7.47 -7.11
N TRP A 186 -4.42 6.35 -7.01
CA TRP A 186 -4.92 4.99 -6.81
C TRP A 186 -5.24 4.73 -5.35
#